data_AF-A0A8S3J534-F1
#
_entry.id   AF-A0A8S3J534-F1
#
_cell.length_a   1.000
_cell.length_b   1.000
_cell.length_c   1.000
_cell.angle_alpha   90.00
_cell.angle_beta   90.00
_cell.angle_gamma   90.00
#
_symmetry.space_group_name_H-M   'P 1'
#
loop_
_entity.id
_entity.type
_entity.pdbx_description
1 polymer ?
#
loop_
_entity_poly.entity_id
_entity_poly.type
_entity_poly.pdbx_seq_one_letter_code
_entity_poly.pdbx_strand_id
1 'polypeptide(L)' 'MGENLQDFWRYEGSLTTPPCTEGIIWTIFTQPIIFIEEQLKLLRDNVFFEDYRGPQP' A
#
# COMPACT_ATOMS: atom_id res chain seq x y z
N MET A 1 -14.05 -3.71 -3.21
CA MET A 1 -13.10 -2.56 -3.24
C MET A 1 -13.58 -1.55 -2.22
N GLY A 2 -12.69 -0.78 -1.58
CA GLY A 2 -13.05 0.10 -0.45
C GLY A 2 -14.28 0.95 -0.77
N GLU A 3 -15.30 0.88 0.10
CA GLU A 3 -16.62 1.46 -0.18
C GLU A 3 -16.64 2.97 0.10
N ASN A 4 -15.81 3.44 1.04
CA ASN A 4 -15.60 4.85 1.31
C ASN A 4 -14.31 5.37 0.65
N LEU A 5 -14.48 6.22 -0.35
CA LEU A 5 -13.38 6.90 -1.06
C LEU A 5 -13.20 8.36 -0.63
N GLN A 6 -14.03 8.86 0.29
CA GLN A 6 -13.97 10.25 0.76
C GLN A 6 -13.02 10.41 1.94
N ASP A 7 -12.82 9.35 2.73
CA ASP A 7 -11.91 9.36 3.87
C ASP A 7 -10.53 8.85 3.45
N PHE A 8 -9.59 9.78 3.31
CA PHE A 8 -8.20 9.49 2.94
C PHE A 8 -7.21 10.50 3.53
N TRP A 9 -5.96 10.06 3.64
CA TRP A 9 -4.81 10.94 3.82
C TRP A 9 -4.17 11.21 2.47
N ARG A 10 -3.69 12.45 2.26
CA ARG A 10 -3.00 12.83 1.03
C ARG A 10 -1.72 13.57 1.35
N TYR A 11 -0.63 13.13 0.76
CA TYR A 11 0.67 13.77 0.92
C TYR A 11 1.53 13.60 -0.34
N GLU A 12 2.50 14.49 -0.48
CA GLU A 12 3.54 14.38 -1.51
C GLU A 12 4.70 13.56 -0.95
N GLY A 13 5.15 12.57 -1.71
CA GLY A 13 6.23 11.66 -1.35
C GLY A 13 6.99 11.17 -2.57
N SER A 14 7.53 9.96 -2.48
CA SER A 14 8.34 9.35 -3.54
C SER A 14 7.84 7.98 -3.97
N LEU A 15 8.40 7.45 -5.06
CA LEU A 15 8.32 6.03 -5.37
C LEU A 15 8.94 5.21 -4.24
N THR A 16 8.29 4.11 -3.84
CA THR A 16 8.79 3.20 -2.79
C THR A 16 9.85 2.24 -3.29
N THR A 17 10.14 2.24 -4.59
CA THR A 17 11.18 1.46 -5.26
C THR A 17 12.10 2.39 -6.06
N PRO A 18 13.36 1.97 -6.34
CA PRO A 18 14.25 2.71 -7.24
C PRO A 18 13.55 3.04 -8.57
N PRO A 19 13.69 4.29 -9.07
CA PRO A 19 14.66 5.32 -8.68
C PRO A 19 14.25 6.23 -7.51
N CYS A 20 13.18 5.92 -6.76
CA CYS A 20 12.73 6.70 -5.60
C CYS A 20 12.39 8.17 -5.93
N THR A 21 11.93 8.46 -7.15
CA THR A 21 11.59 9.82 -7.60
C THR A 21 10.56 10.47 -6.67
N GLU A 22 10.83 11.71 -6.26
CA GLU A 22 9.94 12.55 -5.44
C GLU A 22 8.88 13.29 -6.28
N GLY A 23 7.90 13.90 -5.62
CA GLY A 23 6.79 14.61 -6.26
C GLY A 23 5.56 13.74 -6.54
N ILE A 24 5.53 12.52 -5.99
CA ILE A 24 4.40 11.59 -6.14
C ILE A 24 3.33 11.93 -5.11
N ILE A 25 2.12 12.20 -5.58
CA ILE A 25 0.99 12.45 -4.69
C ILE A 25 0.36 11.11 -4.29
N TRP A 26 0.57 10.69 -3.05
CA TRP A 26 -0.03 9.49 -2.46
C TRP A 26 -1.41 9.80 -1.87
N THR A 27 -2.38 8.93 -2.15
CA THR A 27 -3.70 8.93 -1.53
C THR A 27 -3.85 7.62 -0.77
N ILE A 28 -3.91 7.70 0.56
CA ILE A 28 -4.08 6.53 1.44
C ILE A 28 -5.52 6.51 1.97
N PHE A 29 -6.32 5.58 1.48
CA PHE A 29 -7.68 5.37 1.99
C PHE A 29 -7.65 4.84 3.43
N THR A 30 -8.51 5.37 4.29
CA THR A 30 -8.56 4.98 5.70
C THR A 30 -9.27 3.65 5.93
N GLN A 31 -10.20 3.29 5.04
CA GLN A 31 -10.94 2.04 5.12
C GLN A 31 -10.17 0.91 4.41
N PRO A 32 -9.77 -0.16 5.12
CA PRO A 32 -9.13 -1.31 4.49
C PRO A 32 -10.12 -2.14 3.68
N ILE A 33 -9.60 -2.88 2.70
CA ILE A 33 -10.37 -3.91 1.99
C ILE A 33 -10.28 -5.21 2.80
N ILE A 34 -11.43 -5.82 3.07
CA ILE A 34 -11.49 -7.13 3.72
C ILE A 34 -11.31 -8.24 2.69
N PHE A 35 -10.41 -9.18 2.97
CA PHE A 35 -10.18 -10.38 2.18
C PHE A 35 -10.55 -11.62 2.98
N ILE A 36 -10.91 -12.70 2.29
CA ILE A 36 -11.02 -14.02 2.93
C ILE A 36 -9.62 -14.59 3.20
N GLU A 37 -9.49 -15.39 4.25
CA GLU A 37 -8.17 -15.86 4.72
C GLU A 37 -7.47 -16.73 3.67
N GLU A 38 -8.21 -17.54 2.90
CA GLU A 38 -7.65 -18.38 1.85
C GLU A 38 -6.99 -17.55 0.73
N GLN A 39 -7.56 -16.39 0.40
CA GLN A 39 -6.98 -15.47 -0.59
C GLN A 39 -5.71 -14.81 -0.05
N LEU A 40 -5.72 -14.38 1.22
CA LEU A 40 -4.53 -13.81 1.86
C LEU A 40 -3.42 -14.85 1.96
N LYS A 41 -3.76 -16.10 2.27
CA LYS A 41 -2.81 -17.21 2.33
C LYS A 41 -2.15 -17.46 0.97
N LEU A 42 -2.93 -17.49 -0.12
CA LEU A 42 -2.36 -17.61 -1.47
C LEU A 42 -1.36 -16.50 -1.79
N LEU A 43 -1.64 -15.26 -1.38
CA LEU A 43 -0.69 -14.16 -1.55
C LEU A 43 0.58 -14.38 -0.72
N ARG A 44 0.43 -14.64 0.59
CA ARG A 44 1.54 -14.80 1.53
C ARG A 44 2.45 -15.99 1.17
N ASP A 45 1.87 -17.09 0.70
CA ASP A 45 2.63 -18.29 0.30
C ASP A 45 3.46 -18.08 -0.98
N ASN A 46 3.12 -17.07 -1.81
CA ASN A 46 3.83 -16.76 -3.06
C ASN A 46 4.72 -15.51 -2.98
N VAL A 47 4.89 -14.92 -1.79
CA VAL A 47 5.81 -13.82 -1.53
C VAL A 47 7.06 -14.39 -0.87
N PHE A 48 8.20 -14.33 -1.57
CA PHE A 48 9.43 -15.03 -1.18
C PHE A 48 10.31 -14.26 -0.19
N PHE A 49 10.04 -12.99 0.06
CA PHE A 49 10.77 -12.12 0.99
C PHE A 49 9.87 -10.94 1.41
N GLU A 50 10.30 -10.17 2.42
CA GLU A 50 9.61 -8.92 2.79
C GLU A 50 9.73 -7.88 1.68
N ASP A 51 8.70 -7.79 0.83
CA ASP A 51 8.64 -6.87 -0.31
C ASP A 51 7.98 -5.54 0.07
N TYR A 52 8.61 -4.80 0.99
CA TYR A 52 8.23 -3.43 1.32
C TYR A 52 9.43 -2.59 1.71
N ARG A 53 9.35 -1.28 1.44
CA ARG A 53 10.29 -0.29 1.95
C ARG A 53 9.81 0.21 3.32
N GLY A 54 10.72 0.29 4.31
CA GLY A 54 10.39 0.83 5.62
C GLY A 54 9.96 2.31 5.57
N PRO A 55 9.21 2.81 6.58
CA PRO A 55 8.79 4.22 6.66
C PRO A 55 9.97 5.18 6.55
N GLN A 56 9.74 6.34 5.94
CA GLN A 56 10.73 7.42 5.84
C GLN A 56 10.28 8.61 6.71
N PRO A 57 11.22 9.37 7.29
CA PRO A 57 10.91 10.57 8.07
C PRO A 57 10.13 11.63 7.30
#